data_AF-A0A4Y8CE85-F1
#
_entry.id   AF-A0A4Y8CE85-F1
#
_cell.length_a   1.000
_cell.length_b   1.000
_cell.length_c   1.000
_cell.angle_alpha   90.00
_cell.angle_beta   90.00
_cell.angle_gamma   90.00
#
_symmetry.space_group_name_H-M   'P 1'
#
loop_
_entity.id
_entity.type
_entity.pdbx_description
1 polymer ?
#
loop_
_entity_poly.entity_id
_entity_poly.type
_entity_poly.pdbx_seq_one_letter_code
_entity_poly.pdbx_strand_id
1 'polypeptide(L)'
;SNTAFAKKEHFKKNAPNLMKFFIKQLLELDFFQYEISNFSKTKAQICKHNLAYWQGKNYLACGLSAVGFYENKRFYTTKNLKDYIENPTFRSIEQLSSKDLNLEHLFLGLRSVVGIDETKLNQWQKEKINILLKEKKLFYKNKRYFNPNFLISDELALYLSS
;
A
#
# COMPACT_ATOMS: atom_id res chain seq x y z
N SER A 1 27.53 -4.54 4.93
CA SER A 1 26.40 -3.89 5.62
C SER A 1 26.06 -4.69 6.87
N ASN A 2 26.41 -4.20 8.07
CA ASN A 2 26.20 -4.89 9.35
C ASN A 2 24.77 -4.71 9.88
N THR A 3 23.77 -5.26 9.19
CA THR A 3 22.44 -5.38 9.77
C THR A 3 22.25 -6.78 10.35
N ALA A 4 21.43 -6.92 11.40
CA ALA A 4 21.09 -8.21 11.99
C ALA A 4 20.43 -9.20 10.99
N PHE A 5 20.05 -8.73 9.81
CA PHE A 5 19.43 -9.49 8.73
C PHE A 5 20.39 -9.83 7.58
N ALA A 6 21.59 -9.24 7.55
CA ALA A 6 22.55 -9.44 6.46
C ALA A 6 23.11 -10.87 6.38
N LYS A 7 23.03 -11.64 7.49
CA LYS A 7 23.54 -13.02 7.60
C LYS A 7 22.45 -14.09 7.57
N LYS A 8 21.17 -13.74 7.34
CA LYS A 8 20.08 -14.73 7.31
C LYS A 8 20.01 -15.40 5.94
N GLU A 9 19.72 -16.71 5.91
CA GLU A 9 19.51 -17.47 4.68
C GLU A 9 18.50 -16.78 3.76
N HIS A 10 18.83 -16.68 2.47
CA HIS A 10 17.96 -16.11 1.47
C HIS A 10 16.79 -17.06 1.16
N PHE A 11 15.71 -16.99 1.95
CA PHE A 11 14.44 -17.69 1.68
C PHE A 11 13.71 -17.23 0.39
N LYS A 12 14.33 -16.32 -0.37
CA LYS A 12 13.76 -15.69 -1.57
C LYS A 12 13.31 -16.70 -2.63
N LYS A 13 13.97 -17.87 -2.71
CA LYS A 13 13.69 -18.89 -3.74
C LYS A 13 12.30 -19.53 -3.59
N ASN A 14 11.77 -19.64 -2.37
CA ASN A 14 10.45 -20.24 -2.11
C ASN A 14 9.37 -19.20 -1.76
N ALA A 15 9.72 -17.92 -1.63
CA ALA A 15 8.82 -16.87 -1.17
C ALA A 15 7.51 -16.75 -1.98
N PRO A 16 7.51 -16.81 -3.33
CA PRO A 16 6.27 -16.71 -4.10
C PRO A 16 5.33 -17.92 -3.89
N ASN A 17 5.89 -19.13 -3.81
CA ASN A 17 5.11 -20.35 -3.59
C ASN A 17 4.54 -20.39 -2.17
N LEU A 18 5.35 -20.00 -1.18
CA LEU A 18 4.92 -19.91 0.20
C LEU A 18 3.82 -18.86 0.39
N MET A 19 3.94 -17.70 -0.26
CA MET A 19 2.91 -16.66 -0.20
C MET A 19 1.60 -17.11 -0.83
N LYS A 20 1.65 -17.76 -2.01
CA LYS A 20 0.47 -18.35 -2.65
C LYS A 20 -0.19 -19.40 -1.77
N PHE A 21 0.60 -20.26 -1.14
CA PHE A 21 0.12 -21.26 -0.18
C PHE A 21 -0.56 -20.57 1.01
N PHE A 22 0.08 -19.58 1.63
CA PHE A 22 -0.47 -18.86 2.78
C PHE A 22 -1.80 -18.17 2.46
N ILE A 23 -1.88 -17.45 1.33
CA ILE A 23 -3.11 -16.82 0.85
C ILE A 23 -4.20 -17.88 0.70
N LYS A 24 -3.91 -18.99 0.01
CA LYS A 24 -4.86 -20.08 -0.21
C LYS A 24 -5.40 -20.64 1.10
N GLN A 25 -4.53 -20.96 2.07
CA GLN A 25 -4.96 -21.50 3.36
C GLN A 25 -5.87 -20.53 4.12
N LEU A 26 -5.60 -19.23 4.07
CA LEU A 26 -6.47 -18.24 4.73
C LEU A 26 -7.84 -18.11 4.06
N LEU A 27 -7.88 -18.15 2.72
CA LEU A 27 -9.15 -18.15 1.98
C LEU A 27 -10.01 -19.40 2.33
N GLU A 28 -9.39 -20.57 2.49
CA GLU A 28 -10.07 -21.80 2.92
C GLU A 28 -10.60 -21.74 4.36
N LEU A 29 -10.08 -20.83 5.18
CA LEU A 29 -10.53 -20.56 6.55
C LEU A 29 -11.53 -19.40 6.65
N ASP A 30 -12.16 -19.05 5.53
CA ASP A 30 -13.15 -17.96 5.38
C ASP A 30 -12.61 -16.55 5.69
N PHE A 31 -11.30 -16.36 5.58
CA PHE A 31 -10.75 -15.01 5.55
C PHE A 31 -10.79 -14.48 4.13
N PHE A 32 -11.07 -13.20 3.96
CA PHE A 32 -10.81 -12.51 2.69
C PHE A 32 -9.64 -11.55 2.87
N GLN A 33 -8.84 -11.45 1.81
CA GLN A 33 -7.74 -10.50 1.74
C GLN A 33 -8.30 -9.10 1.47
N TYR A 34 -8.10 -8.15 2.40
CA TYR A 34 -8.53 -6.77 2.19
C TYR A 34 -7.38 -5.87 1.71
N GLU A 35 -6.14 -6.32 1.87
CA GLU A 35 -4.94 -5.67 1.33
C GLU A 35 -3.77 -6.67 1.20
N ILE A 36 -2.70 -6.29 0.50
CA ILE A 36 -1.55 -7.14 0.15
C ILE A 36 -1.01 -8.03 1.29
N SER A 37 -1.07 -7.58 2.55
CA SER A 37 -0.54 -8.29 3.71
C SER A 37 -1.54 -8.64 4.81
N ASN A 38 -2.83 -8.27 4.69
CA ASN A 38 -3.82 -8.49 5.75
C ASN A 38 -5.16 -9.03 5.26
N PHE A 39 -5.79 -9.73 6.20
CA PHE A 39 -6.98 -10.53 6.00
C PHE A 39 -7.96 -10.28 7.15
N SER A 40 -9.24 -10.51 6.89
CA SER A 40 -10.29 -10.45 7.92
C SER A 40 -11.39 -11.45 7.61
N LYS A 41 -12.08 -11.98 8.62
CA LYS A 41 -13.26 -12.84 8.41
C LYS A 41 -14.49 -12.05 7.97
N THR A 42 -14.63 -10.81 8.46
CA THR A 42 -15.78 -9.95 8.14
C THR A 42 -15.32 -8.53 7.84
N LYS A 43 -16.13 -7.77 7.08
CA LYS A 43 -15.86 -6.35 6.80
C LYS A 43 -15.78 -5.50 8.07
N ALA A 44 -16.52 -5.86 9.12
CA ALA A 44 -16.51 -5.17 10.40
C ALA A 44 -15.17 -5.32 11.16
N GLN A 45 -14.40 -6.37 10.85
CA GLN A 45 -13.12 -6.68 11.49
C GLN A 45 -11.91 -6.13 10.72
N ILE A 46 -12.12 -5.42 9.61
CA ILE A 46 -11.02 -4.75 8.91
C ILE A 46 -10.38 -3.71 9.84
N CYS A 47 -9.06 -3.73 9.94
CA CYS A 47 -8.31 -2.74 10.72
C CYS A 47 -8.57 -1.33 10.16
N LYS A 48 -9.23 -0.48 10.95
CA LYS A 48 -9.59 0.89 10.56
C LYS A 48 -8.37 1.74 10.25
N HIS A 49 -7.28 1.57 11.00
CA HIS A 49 -6.03 2.31 10.79
C HIS A 49 -5.40 1.94 9.44
N ASN A 50 -5.21 0.65 9.17
CA ASN A 50 -4.65 0.18 7.90
C ASN A 50 -5.52 0.64 6.74
N LEU A 51 -6.84 0.48 6.85
CA LEU A 51 -7.75 0.90 5.78
C LEU A 51 -7.70 2.42 5.55
N ALA A 52 -7.58 3.24 6.59
CA ALA A 52 -7.44 4.69 6.44
C ALA A 52 -6.14 5.06 5.70
N TYR A 53 -5.03 4.38 6.00
CA TYR A 53 -3.78 4.51 5.25
C TYR A 53 -3.95 4.16 3.77
N TRP A 54 -4.56 3.00 3.46
CA TRP A 54 -4.85 2.59 2.08
C TRP A 54 -5.82 3.53 1.34
N GLN A 55 -6.66 4.26 2.08
CA GLN A 55 -7.55 5.28 1.54
C GLN A 55 -6.85 6.62 1.27
N GLY A 56 -5.59 6.78 1.65
CA GLY A 56 -4.87 8.05 1.57
C GLY A 56 -5.49 9.13 2.47
N LYS A 57 -6.10 8.73 3.59
CA LYS A 57 -6.63 9.70 4.58
C LYS A 57 -5.49 10.34 5.35
N ASN A 58 -5.74 11.52 5.91
CA ASN A 58 -4.82 12.15 6.83
C ASN A 58 -4.64 11.30 8.10
N TYR A 59 -3.40 11.18 8.60
CA TYR A 59 -3.07 10.53 9.85
C TYR A 59 -1.84 11.18 10.50
N LEU A 60 -1.84 11.25 11.83
CA LEU A 60 -0.78 11.89 12.60
C LEU A 60 0.37 10.91 12.91
N ALA A 61 1.59 11.44 12.93
CA ALA A 61 2.76 10.73 13.41
C ALA A 61 2.91 10.89 14.93
N CYS A 62 2.80 9.80 15.67
CA CYS A 62 2.99 9.77 17.12
C CYS A 62 4.02 8.69 17.48
N GLY A 63 5.00 9.03 18.32
CA GLY A 63 6.07 8.11 18.74
C GLY A 63 7.37 8.27 17.94
N LEU A 64 8.42 7.59 18.41
CA LEU A 64 9.71 7.49 17.75
C LEU A 64 9.58 6.81 16.38
N SER A 65 10.27 7.30 15.35
CA SER A 65 10.28 6.77 13.98
C SER A 65 8.91 6.69 13.28
N ALA A 66 7.87 7.31 13.84
CA ALA A 66 6.55 7.41 13.22
C ALA A 66 6.55 8.32 11.98
N VAL A 67 5.68 7.97 11.04
CA VAL A 67 5.37 8.74 9.82
C VAL A 67 3.92 9.22 9.90
N GLY A 68 3.65 10.40 9.38
CA GLY A 68 2.32 11.01 9.30
C GLY A 68 2.09 11.58 7.91
N PHE A 69 0.83 11.75 7.54
CA PHE A 69 0.42 12.34 6.28
C PHE A 69 -0.73 13.32 6.54
N TYR A 70 -0.55 14.58 6.14
CA TYR A 70 -1.58 15.60 6.27
C TYR A 70 -1.45 16.63 5.14
N GLU A 71 -2.53 16.85 4.38
CA GLU A 71 -2.59 17.86 3.31
C GLU A 71 -1.37 17.82 2.35
N ASN A 72 -1.11 16.65 1.76
CA ASN A 72 -0.01 16.42 0.81
C ASN A 72 1.41 16.58 1.39
N LYS A 73 1.53 16.65 2.72
CA LYS A 73 2.81 16.64 3.42
C LYS A 73 3.00 15.33 4.14
N ARG A 74 4.22 14.82 4.10
CA ARG A 74 4.66 13.70 4.92
C ARG A 74 5.51 14.21 6.06
N PHE A 75 5.15 13.79 7.27
CA PHE A 75 5.82 14.19 8.50
C PHE A 75 6.57 13.00 9.06
N TYR A 76 7.81 13.23 9.46
CA TYR A 76 8.61 12.19 10.11
C TYR A 76 9.01 12.66 11.50
N THR A 77 8.80 11.79 12.46
CA THR A 77 9.46 11.94 13.77
C THR A 77 10.91 11.48 13.65
N THR A 78 11.76 11.90 14.58
CA THR A 78 13.15 11.44 14.61
C THR A 78 13.22 9.92 14.78
N LYS A 79 14.25 9.31 14.20
CA LYS A 79 14.56 7.88 14.36
C LYS A 79 15.51 7.62 15.54
N ASN A 80 16.14 8.66 16.06
CA ASN A 80 17.05 8.58 17.19
C ASN A 80 16.28 8.72 18.50
N LEU A 81 16.44 7.75 19.40
CA LEU A 81 15.75 7.73 20.69
C LEU A 81 16.11 8.93 21.57
N LYS A 82 17.39 9.33 21.59
CA LYS A 82 17.86 10.46 22.40
C LYS A 82 17.22 11.76 21.90
N ASP A 83 17.27 12.02 20.61
CA ASP A 83 16.63 13.20 20.00
C ASP A 83 15.11 13.22 20.25
N TYR A 84 14.46 12.04 20.27
CA TYR A 84 13.02 11.95 20.52
C TYR A 84 12.67 12.28 21.97
N ILE A 85 13.47 11.81 22.93
CA ILE A 85 13.28 12.13 24.35
C ILE A 85 13.51 13.63 24.58
N GLU A 86 14.52 14.21 23.94
CA GLU A 86 14.84 15.63 24.06
C GLU A 86 13.80 16.54 23.38
N ASN A 87 13.28 16.15 22.21
CA ASN A 87 12.26 16.90 21.47
C ASN A 87 11.23 15.98 20.78
N PRO A 88 10.23 15.46 21.53
CA PRO A 88 9.23 14.53 20.98
C PRO A 88 8.29 15.18 19.96
N THR A 89 8.27 16.52 19.91
CA THR A 89 7.46 17.32 18.99
C THR A 89 8.14 17.63 17.66
N PHE A 90 9.45 17.36 17.53
CA PHE A 90 10.17 17.57 16.27
C PHE A 90 9.51 16.81 15.11
N ARG A 91 9.36 17.48 13.97
CA ARG A 91 8.91 16.86 12.72
C ARG A 91 9.76 17.37 11.57
N SER A 92 10.34 16.47 10.78
CA SER A 92 10.79 16.83 9.43
C SER A 92 9.62 16.70 8.46
N ILE A 93 9.58 17.57 7.44
CA ILE A 93 8.47 17.68 6.50
C ILE A 93 9.00 17.42 5.09
N GLU A 94 8.37 16.47 4.42
CA GLU A 94 8.50 16.24 2.98
C GLU A 94 7.24 16.76 2.30
N GLN A 95 7.42 17.57 1.27
CA GLN A 95 6.34 18.06 0.42
C GLN A 95 6.16 17.10 -0.75
N LEU A 96 4.99 16.48 -0.87
CA LEU A 96 4.73 15.52 -1.93
C LEU A 96 4.26 16.25 -3.19
N SER A 97 4.89 15.95 -4.31
CA SER A 97 4.46 16.49 -5.60
C SER A 97 3.16 15.83 -6.06
N SER A 98 2.50 16.42 -7.06
CA SER A 98 1.35 15.79 -7.71
C SER A 98 1.69 14.42 -8.31
N LYS A 99 2.93 14.23 -8.77
CA LYS A 99 3.43 12.95 -9.27
C LYS A 99 3.53 11.91 -8.14
N ASP A 100 4.04 12.29 -6.97
CA ASP A 100 4.15 11.39 -5.81
C ASP A 100 2.77 10.97 -5.32
N LEU A 101 1.83 11.92 -5.21
CA LEU A 101 0.45 11.64 -4.80
C LEU A 101 -0.28 10.75 -5.80
N ASN A 102 -0.04 10.93 -7.10
CA ASN A 102 -0.60 10.05 -8.13
C ASN A 102 0.00 8.64 -8.03
N LEU A 103 1.31 8.52 -7.87
CA LEU A 103 1.97 7.23 -7.67
C LEU A 103 1.43 6.52 -6.44
N GLU A 104 1.28 7.22 -5.32
CA GLU A 104 0.71 6.67 -4.08
C GLU A 104 -0.74 6.23 -4.27
N HIS A 105 -1.57 7.02 -4.97
CA HIS A 105 -2.94 6.63 -5.28
C HIS A 105 -3.01 5.30 -6.06
N LEU A 106 -2.15 5.12 -7.07
CA LEU A 106 -2.06 3.85 -7.81
C LEU A 106 -1.58 2.72 -6.91
N PHE A 107 -0.49 2.94 -6.15
CA PHE A 107 0.14 1.93 -5.31
C PHE A 107 -0.79 1.46 -4.18
N LEU A 108 -1.46 2.38 -3.50
CA LEU A 108 -2.37 2.08 -2.38
C LEU A 108 -3.67 1.45 -2.89
N GLY A 109 -4.21 1.95 -4.00
CA GLY A 109 -5.43 1.44 -4.61
C GLY A 109 -5.25 0.00 -5.12
N LEU A 110 -4.15 -0.30 -5.80
CA LEU A 110 -3.89 -1.64 -6.37
C LEU A 110 -3.54 -2.69 -5.32
N ARG A 111 -3.00 -2.29 -4.16
CA ARG A 111 -2.65 -3.20 -3.06
C ARG A 111 -3.80 -3.48 -2.10
N SER A 112 -4.99 -2.93 -2.33
CA SER A 112 -6.08 -3.04 -1.36
C SER A 112 -7.46 -3.08 -2.00
N VAL A 113 -8.46 -3.44 -1.20
CA VAL A 113 -9.87 -3.38 -1.58
C VAL A 113 -10.40 -1.95 -1.72
N VAL A 114 -9.56 -0.92 -1.54
CA VAL A 114 -9.92 0.47 -1.80
C VAL A 114 -10.02 0.71 -3.31
N GLY A 115 -9.14 0.12 -4.11
CA GLY A 115 -9.10 0.32 -5.56
C GLY A 115 -8.65 1.73 -5.99
N ILE A 116 -8.33 1.85 -7.27
CA ILE A 116 -7.99 3.11 -7.93
C ILE A 116 -9.27 3.87 -8.24
N ASP A 117 -9.39 5.09 -7.72
CA ASP A 117 -10.44 6.05 -8.06
C ASP A 117 -10.31 6.56 -9.51
N GLU A 118 -11.34 6.35 -10.34
CA GLU A 118 -11.32 6.72 -11.77
C GLU A 118 -11.16 8.22 -12.00
N THR A 119 -11.60 9.04 -11.05
CA THR A 119 -11.63 10.50 -11.16
C THR A 119 -10.24 11.12 -11.04
N LYS A 120 -9.28 10.37 -10.48
CA LYS A 120 -7.89 10.80 -10.26
C LYS A 120 -6.93 10.36 -11.36
N LEU A 121 -7.45 9.73 -12.42
CA LEU A 121 -6.65 9.22 -13.52
C LEU A 121 -6.60 10.20 -14.69
N ASN A 122 -5.40 10.37 -15.24
CA ASN A 122 -5.23 11.07 -16.51
C ASN A 122 -5.64 10.17 -17.70
N GLN A 123 -5.76 10.77 -18.88
CA GLN A 123 -6.23 10.06 -20.09
C GLN A 123 -5.34 8.87 -20.46
N TRP A 124 -4.03 9.05 -20.40
CA TRP A 124 -3.07 8.01 -20.73
C TRP A 124 -3.12 6.81 -19.75
N GLN A 125 -3.36 7.06 -18.46
CA GLN A 125 -3.61 6.01 -17.47
C GLN A 125 -4.87 5.23 -17.79
N LYS A 126 -5.95 5.90 -18.23
CA LYS A 126 -7.20 5.24 -18.62
C LYS A 126 -7.00 4.32 -19.81
N GLU A 127 -6.21 4.73 -20.81
CA GLU A 127 -5.85 3.90 -21.96
C GLU A 127 -5.10 2.62 -21.54
N LYS A 128 -4.11 2.76 -20.66
CA LYS A 128 -3.40 1.60 -20.08
C LYS A 128 -4.31 0.69 -19.25
N ILE A 129 -5.21 1.26 -18.45
CA ILE A 129 -6.19 0.49 -17.70
C ILE A 129 -7.11 -0.31 -18.63
N ASN A 130 -7.52 0.24 -19.77
CA ASN A 130 -8.35 -0.50 -20.73
C ASN A 130 -7.64 -1.77 -21.24
N ILE A 131 -6.32 -1.71 -21.45
CA ILE A 131 -5.51 -2.89 -21.77
C ILE A 131 -5.58 -3.89 -20.60
N LEU A 132 -5.34 -3.44 -19.37
CA LEU A 132 -5.37 -4.31 -18.19
C LEU A 132 -6.75 -4.94 -17.92
N LEU A 133 -7.84 -4.23 -18.24
CA LEU A 133 -9.20 -4.76 -18.18
C LEU A 133 -9.42 -5.87 -19.22
N LYS A 134 -8.99 -5.65 -20.46
CA LYS A 134 -9.06 -6.64 -21.54
C LYS A 134 -8.27 -7.91 -21.18
N GLU A 135 -7.10 -7.74 -20.58
CA GLU A 135 -6.24 -8.82 -20.09
C GLU A 135 -6.71 -9.44 -18.76
N LYS A 136 -7.86 -8.99 -18.22
CA LYS A 136 -8.44 -9.45 -16.94
C LYS A 136 -7.47 -9.31 -15.75
N LYS A 137 -6.53 -8.36 -15.83
CA LYS A 137 -5.61 -8.00 -14.74
C LYS A 137 -6.24 -7.03 -13.76
N LEU A 138 -7.25 -6.28 -14.19
CA LEU A 138 -8.08 -5.45 -13.34
C LEU A 138 -9.56 -5.77 -13.57
N PHE A 139 -10.41 -5.37 -12.63
CA PHE A 139 -11.85 -5.27 -12.83
C PHE A 139 -12.37 -3.91 -12.40
N TYR A 140 -13.49 -3.47 -12.99
CA TYR A 140 -14.11 -2.19 -12.69
C TYR A 140 -15.41 -2.38 -11.92
N LYS A 141 -15.61 -1.59 -10.86
CA LYS A 141 -16.84 -1.55 -10.07
C LYS A 141 -16.96 -0.22 -9.35
N ASN A 142 -18.16 0.36 -9.29
CA ASN A 142 -18.44 1.56 -8.49
C ASN A 142 -17.40 2.69 -8.69
N LYS A 143 -17.11 3.06 -9.95
CA LYS A 143 -16.15 4.13 -10.29
C LYS A 143 -14.71 3.88 -9.86
N ARG A 144 -14.36 2.61 -9.65
CA ARG A 144 -13.04 2.19 -9.18
C ARG A 144 -12.53 0.97 -9.92
N TYR A 145 -11.21 0.92 -10.10
CA TYR A 145 -10.50 -0.22 -10.68
C TYR A 145 -9.79 -1.00 -9.59
N PHE A 146 -9.91 -2.33 -9.63
CA PHE A 146 -9.41 -3.21 -8.59
C PHE A 146 -8.51 -4.29 -9.17
N ASN A 147 -7.46 -4.62 -8.42
CA ASN A 147 -6.58 -5.72 -8.72
C ASN A 147 -7.08 -7.01 -8.01
N PRO A 148 -7.44 -8.08 -8.74
CA PRO A 148 -7.85 -9.34 -8.12
C PRO A 148 -6.67 -10.14 -7.54
N ASN A 149 -5.42 -9.75 -7.83
CA ASN A 149 -4.22 -10.43 -7.35
C ASN A 149 -3.20 -9.44 -6.80
N PHE A 150 -3.23 -9.18 -5.50
CA PHE A 150 -2.33 -8.19 -4.89
C PHE A 150 -0.84 -8.50 -5.01
N LEU A 151 -0.45 -9.73 -5.38
CA LEU A 151 0.96 -10.11 -5.58
C LEU A 151 1.61 -9.45 -6.81
N ILE A 152 0.82 -8.90 -7.74
CA ILE A 152 1.32 -8.18 -8.92
C ILE A 152 1.08 -6.67 -8.86
N SER A 153 0.72 -6.16 -7.68
CA SER A 153 0.30 -4.75 -7.54
C SER A 153 1.40 -3.77 -7.92
N ASP A 154 2.64 -4.11 -7.58
CA ASP A 154 3.82 -3.28 -7.80
C ASP A 154 4.07 -3.12 -9.30
N GLU A 155 4.05 -4.22 -10.06
CA GLU A 155 4.21 -4.22 -11.51
C GLU A 155 3.08 -3.47 -12.21
N LEU A 156 1.84 -3.65 -11.75
CA LEU A 156 0.69 -2.92 -12.29
C LEU A 156 0.79 -1.42 -12.02
N ALA A 157 1.19 -1.03 -10.81
CA ALA A 157 1.32 0.38 -10.46
C ALA A 157 2.47 1.04 -11.22
N LEU A 158 3.61 0.35 -11.37
CA LEU A 158 4.73 0.79 -12.19
C LEU A 158 4.29 0.99 -13.64
N TYR A 159 3.63 -0.01 -14.25
CA TYR A 159 3.09 0.09 -15.60
C TYR A 159 2.15 1.28 -15.79
N LEU A 160 1.31 1.59 -14.80
CA LEU A 160 0.40 2.74 -14.84
C LEU A 160 1.07 4.09 -14.53
N SER A 161 2.31 4.09 -14.06
CA SER A 161 3.06 5.30 -13.70
C SER A 161 4.21 5.64 -14.66
N SER A 162 4.64 4.67 -15.47
CA SER A 162 5.79 4.74 -16.40
C SER A 162 5.43 5.20 -17.80
#